data_AF-A0A920NXE1-F1
#
_entry.id   AF-A0A920NXE1-F1
#
_cell.length_a   1.000
_cell.length_b   1.000
_cell.length_c   1.000
_cell.angle_alpha   90.00
_cell.angle_beta   90.00
_cell.angle_gamma   90.00
#
_symmetry.space_group_name_H-M   'P 1'
#
loop_
_entity.id
_entity.type
_entity.pdbx_description
1 polymer ?
#
loop_
_entity_poly.entity_id
_entity_poly.type
_entity_poly.pdbx_seq_one_letter_code
_entity_poly.pdbx_strand_id
1 'polypeptide(L)'
;MLILHDNWKIGRKGVGVNPLRGQNNVQGAADMGCQPHQGAGYFEVSDKKKQNFYTEKYGVVHPTKAGLKIPQCLMGINKEVKAVWIIGEDIVQTDPKSAHVVDAMNSLELLVVQEIFMSETAKLATVVLPGTTF
;
A
#
# COMPACT_ATOMS: atom_id res chain seq x y z
N MET A 1 -3.13 -19.57 -17.08
CA MET A 1 -4.26 -19.90 -16.19
C MET A 1 -5.10 -21.07 -16.72
N LEU A 2 -5.45 -21.10 -18.02
CA LEU A 2 -6.22 -22.20 -18.66
C LEU A 2 -5.67 -23.61 -18.38
N ILE A 3 -4.36 -23.83 -18.52
CA ILE A 3 -3.72 -25.16 -18.44
C ILE A 3 -3.88 -25.85 -17.06
N LEU A 4 -4.10 -25.09 -15.99
CA LEU A 4 -4.22 -25.63 -14.63
C LEU A 4 -5.64 -26.11 -14.30
N HIS A 5 -6.64 -25.55 -14.99
CA HIS A 5 -8.03 -25.95 -14.83
C HIS A 5 -8.29 -27.30 -15.52
N ASP A 6 -7.76 -27.49 -16.73
CA ASP A 6 -8.02 -28.67 -17.56
C ASP A 6 -7.41 -29.97 -16.99
N ASN A 7 -6.45 -29.88 -16.06
CA ASN A 7 -5.74 -31.02 -15.48
C ASN A 7 -6.06 -31.29 -13.99
N TRP A 8 -7.15 -30.70 -13.46
CA TRP A 8 -7.56 -30.87 -12.04
C TRP A 8 -6.43 -30.55 -11.05
N LYS A 9 -5.69 -29.47 -11.29
CA LYS A 9 -4.52 -29.06 -10.47
C LYS A 9 -4.87 -27.99 -9.44
N ILE A 10 -6.12 -27.94 -8.98
CA ILE A 10 -6.63 -26.99 -7.97
C ILE A 10 -7.50 -27.77 -6.97
N GLY A 11 -7.49 -27.37 -5.68
CA GLY A 11 -8.44 -27.89 -4.67
C GLY A 11 -8.06 -29.21 -3.97
N ARG A 12 -6.84 -29.72 -4.16
CA ARG A 12 -6.32 -30.91 -3.45
C ARG A 12 -4.88 -30.68 -2.96
N LYS A 13 -4.47 -31.42 -1.92
CA LYS A 13 -3.11 -31.36 -1.39
C LYS A 13 -2.07 -31.68 -2.48
N GLY A 14 -0.99 -30.90 -2.55
CA GLY A 14 0.12 -31.13 -3.48
C GLY A 14 -0.07 -30.54 -4.88
N VAL A 15 -1.14 -29.80 -5.15
CA VAL A 15 -1.34 -29.04 -6.40
C VAL A 15 -1.82 -27.62 -6.11
N GLY A 16 -1.64 -26.69 -7.04
CA GLY A 16 -2.21 -25.34 -6.95
C GLY A 16 -1.43 -24.29 -7.74
N VAL A 17 -1.98 -23.07 -7.77
CA VAL A 17 -1.25 -21.85 -8.16
C VAL A 17 -0.70 -21.23 -6.90
N ASN A 18 0.62 -21.28 -6.73
CA ASN A 18 1.28 -20.82 -5.51
C ASN A 18 2.20 -19.65 -5.85
N PRO A 19 1.70 -18.40 -5.83
CA PRO A 19 2.55 -17.23 -6.01
C PRO A 19 3.47 -17.12 -4.79
N LEU A 20 4.78 -17.29 -5.01
CA LEU A 20 5.78 -17.05 -3.97
C LEU A 20 5.86 -15.54 -3.72
N ARG A 21 5.36 -15.10 -2.57
CA ARG A 21 5.44 -13.71 -2.16
C ARG A 21 6.79 -13.41 -1.52
N GLY A 22 7.31 -12.20 -1.73
CA GLY A 22 8.67 -11.83 -1.34
C GLY A 22 8.77 -11.34 0.11
N GLN A 23 8.25 -10.15 0.39
CA GLN A 23 8.39 -9.50 1.70
C GLN A 23 7.61 -10.23 2.80
N ASN A 24 8.14 -10.21 4.03
CA ASN A 24 7.41 -10.64 5.20
C ASN A 24 6.13 -9.81 5.34
N ASN A 25 5.03 -10.48 5.62
CA ASN A 25 3.72 -9.86 5.82
C ASN A 25 3.12 -9.08 4.63
N VAL A 26 3.64 -9.20 3.40
CA VAL A 26 2.95 -8.62 2.21
C VAL A 26 1.56 -9.24 1.98
N GLN A 27 1.35 -10.48 2.43
CA GLN A 27 0.04 -11.10 2.48
C GLN A 27 -0.85 -10.42 3.54
N GLY A 28 -0.36 -10.28 4.77
CA GLY A 28 -1.13 -9.66 5.84
C GLY A 28 -1.44 -8.18 5.60
N ALA A 29 -0.53 -7.41 5.00
CA ALA A 29 -0.82 -6.02 4.61
C ALA A 29 -1.99 -5.95 3.62
N ALA A 30 -2.02 -6.84 2.62
CA ALA A 30 -3.16 -6.95 1.71
C ALA A 30 -4.44 -7.39 2.45
N ASP A 31 -4.34 -8.38 3.34
CA ASP A 31 -5.45 -8.85 4.17
C ASP A 31 -6.02 -7.74 5.06
N MET A 32 -5.19 -6.79 5.50
CA MET A 32 -5.59 -5.65 6.35
C MET A 32 -6.03 -4.41 5.54
N GLY A 33 -6.14 -4.50 4.22
CA GLY A 33 -6.65 -3.42 3.40
C GLY A 33 -5.63 -2.32 3.10
N CYS A 34 -4.33 -2.61 3.12
CA CYS A 34 -3.29 -1.68 2.66
C CYS A 34 -3.26 -1.54 1.12
N GLN A 35 -4.43 -1.46 0.49
CA GLN A 35 -4.61 -1.24 -0.94
C GLN A 35 -5.74 -0.23 -1.14
N PRO A 36 -5.61 0.73 -2.07
CA PRO A 36 -6.47 1.91 -2.09
C PRO A 36 -7.94 1.65 -2.48
N HIS A 37 -8.29 0.43 -2.89
CA HIS A 37 -9.61 0.06 -3.42
C HIS A 37 -10.38 -0.90 -2.50
N GLN A 38 -9.79 -1.34 -1.39
CA GLN A 38 -10.42 -2.29 -0.49
C GLN A 38 -10.00 -2.05 0.96
N GLY A 39 -10.90 -2.36 1.89
CA GLY A 39 -10.59 -2.47 3.31
C GLY A 39 -10.06 -3.86 3.69
N ALA A 40 -9.89 -4.08 4.99
CA ALA A 40 -9.53 -5.38 5.56
C ALA A 40 -10.48 -6.52 5.10
N GLY A 41 -9.94 -7.73 4.95
CA GLY A 41 -10.69 -8.89 4.47
C GLY A 41 -11.08 -8.82 2.98
N TYR A 42 -10.39 -8.01 2.17
CA TYR A 42 -10.63 -7.85 0.73
C TYR A 42 -12.00 -7.30 0.38
N PHE A 43 -12.55 -6.44 1.24
CA PHE A 43 -13.86 -5.83 1.01
C PHE A 43 -13.73 -4.56 0.20
N GLU A 44 -14.31 -4.55 -1.01
CA GLU A 44 -14.28 -3.40 -1.89
C GLU A 44 -14.92 -2.17 -1.24
N VAL A 45 -14.28 -1.01 -1.37
CA VAL A 45 -14.76 0.24 -0.75
C VAL A 45 -16.07 0.75 -1.35
N SER A 46 -16.45 0.29 -2.53
CA SER A 46 -17.69 0.67 -3.20
C SER A 46 -18.92 -0.11 -2.69
N ASP A 47 -18.72 -1.26 -2.01
CA ASP A 47 -19.83 -2.10 -1.53
C ASP A 47 -20.51 -1.48 -0.30
N LYS A 48 -21.78 -1.09 -0.49
CA LYS A 48 -22.61 -0.48 0.56
C LYS A 48 -22.75 -1.35 1.81
N LYS A 49 -22.87 -2.68 1.68
CA LYS A 49 -22.98 -3.57 2.84
C LYS A 49 -21.70 -3.57 3.65
N LYS A 50 -20.54 -3.55 2.98
CA LYS A 50 -19.22 -3.49 3.63
C LYS A 50 -18.96 -2.13 4.26
N GLN A 51 -19.37 -1.05 3.60
CA GLN A 51 -19.33 0.30 4.14
C GLN A 51 -20.15 0.45 5.42
N ASN A 52 -21.37 -0.11 5.45
CA ASN A 52 -22.19 -0.12 6.66
C ASN A 52 -21.50 -0.88 7.79
N PHE A 53 -20.92 -2.05 7.50
CA PHE A 53 -20.15 -2.82 8.47
C PHE A 53 -18.99 -2.00 9.07
N TYR A 54 -18.17 -1.35 8.23
CA TYR A 54 -17.08 -0.50 8.73
C TYR A 54 -17.55 0.72 9.50
N THR A 55 -18.60 1.38 9.02
CA THR A 55 -19.17 2.56 9.67
C THR A 55 -19.72 2.23 11.05
N GLU A 56 -20.38 1.08 11.20
CA GLU A 56 -20.86 0.59 12.49
C GLU A 56 -19.70 0.31 13.47
N LYS A 57 -18.61 -0.31 12.99
CA LYS A 57 -17.47 -0.69 13.85
C LYS A 57 -16.56 0.47 14.22
N TYR A 58 -16.35 1.42 13.31
CA TYR A 58 -15.43 2.54 13.52
C TYR A 58 -16.12 3.85 13.90
N GLY A 59 -17.45 3.93 13.82
CA GLY A 59 -18.22 5.12 14.20
C GLY A 59 -18.04 6.32 13.27
N VAL A 60 -17.51 6.12 12.06
CA VAL A 60 -17.24 7.17 11.07
C VAL A 60 -17.59 6.69 9.66
N VAL A 61 -18.02 7.59 8.79
CA VAL A 61 -18.27 7.29 7.36
C VAL A 61 -16.95 7.35 6.61
N HIS A 62 -16.69 6.34 5.78
CA HIS A 62 -15.43 6.20 5.03
C HIS A 62 -15.61 6.58 3.57
N PRO A 63 -14.54 6.99 2.86
CA PRO A 63 -14.58 7.19 1.42
C PRO A 63 -14.98 5.91 0.69
N THR A 64 -15.83 6.06 -0.33
CA THR A 64 -16.31 4.93 -1.18
C THR A 64 -15.61 4.88 -2.54
N LYS A 65 -14.80 5.89 -2.86
CA LYS A 65 -13.98 5.94 -4.07
C LYS A 65 -12.60 5.37 -3.76
N ALA A 66 -12.07 4.56 -4.68
CA ALA A 66 -10.70 4.08 -4.59
C ALA A 66 -9.71 5.25 -4.53
N GLY A 67 -8.74 5.14 -3.63
CA GLY A 67 -7.62 6.07 -3.51
C GLY A 67 -6.58 5.93 -4.63
N LEU A 68 -5.50 6.69 -4.52
CA LEU A 68 -4.38 6.67 -5.45
C LEU A 68 -3.44 5.49 -5.15
N LYS A 69 -2.92 4.86 -6.19
CA LYS A 69 -1.77 3.93 -6.10
C LYS A 69 -0.46 4.73 -6.04
N ILE A 70 0.63 4.12 -5.57
CA ILE A 70 1.95 4.79 -5.43
C ILE A 70 2.35 5.58 -6.70
N PRO A 71 2.32 5.03 -7.94
CA PRO A 71 2.67 5.81 -9.12
C PRO A 71 1.73 7.00 -9.37
N GLN A 72 0.45 6.88 -9.01
CA GLN A 72 -0.52 7.95 -9.14
C GLN A 72 -0.30 9.02 -8.06
N CYS A 73 0.07 8.63 -6.84
CA CYS A 73 0.50 9.58 -5.81
C CYS A 73 1.67 10.41 -6.31
N LEU A 74 2.74 9.77 -6.81
CA LEU A 74 3.91 10.46 -7.34
C LEU A 74 3.57 11.44 -8.47
N MET A 75 2.70 11.04 -9.41
CA MET A 75 2.23 11.92 -10.50
C MET A 75 1.29 13.05 -10.04
N GLY A 76 0.66 12.89 -8.88
CA GLY A 76 -0.22 13.87 -8.24
C GLY A 76 0.51 14.86 -7.33
N ILE A 77 1.79 14.62 -7.03
CA ILE A 77 2.63 15.60 -6.32
C ILE A 77 2.82 16.84 -7.21
N ASN A 78 2.75 18.03 -6.60
CA ASN A 78 2.61 19.36 -7.25
C ASN A 78 1.26 19.63 -7.92
N LYS A 79 0.28 18.75 -7.73
CA LYS A 79 -1.09 18.93 -8.19
C LYS A 79 -2.03 18.76 -7.00
N GLU A 80 -2.62 17.57 -6.85
CA GLU A 80 -3.58 17.26 -5.79
C GLU A 80 -2.95 16.66 -4.51
N VAL A 81 -1.72 16.16 -4.57
CA VAL A 81 -1.02 15.56 -3.42
C VAL A 81 -0.02 16.55 -2.83
N LYS A 82 -0.31 17.02 -1.62
CA LYS A 82 0.52 17.97 -0.87
C LYS A 82 1.36 17.29 0.22
N ALA A 83 0.88 16.17 0.74
CA ALA A 83 1.50 15.47 1.85
C ALA A 83 1.49 13.95 1.62
N VAL A 84 2.54 13.27 2.09
CA VAL A 84 2.65 11.82 2.06
C VAL A 84 3.19 11.34 3.40
N TRP A 85 2.60 10.24 3.91
CA TRP A 85 3.13 9.51 5.05
C TRP A 85 3.56 8.11 4.61
N ILE A 86 4.87 7.87 4.62
CA ILE A 86 5.49 6.59 4.27
C ILE A 86 5.81 5.83 5.56
N ILE A 87 5.46 4.55 5.60
CA ILE A 87 5.67 3.69 6.78
C ILE A 87 6.44 2.44 6.32
N GLY A 88 7.69 2.31 6.77
CA GLY A 88 8.51 1.10 6.54
C GLY A 88 8.84 0.81 5.07
N GLU A 89 9.03 1.84 4.26
CA GLU A 89 9.33 1.70 2.82
C GLU A 89 10.40 2.71 2.37
N ASP A 90 11.39 2.23 1.61
CA ASP A 90 12.42 3.07 1.00
C ASP A 90 12.18 3.21 -0.52
N ILE A 91 11.22 4.05 -0.88
CA ILE A 91 10.80 4.26 -2.27
C ILE A 91 11.87 4.91 -3.13
N VAL A 92 12.76 5.74 -2.56
CA VAL A 92 13.88 6.35 -3.29
C VAL A 92 14.84 5.28 -3.82
N GLN A 93 15.07 4.24 -3.02
CA GLN A 93 15.98 3.15 -3.36
C GLN A 93 15.32 2.06 -4.23
N THR A 94 14.02 1.81 -4.04
CA THR A 94 13.33 0.65 -4.63
C THR A 94 12.53 0.97 -5.89
N ASP A 95 12.14 2.23 -6.12
CA ASP A 95 11.44 2.63 -7.34
C ASP A 95 12.42 2.78 -8.53
N PRO A 96 12.06 2.33 -9.74
CA PRO A 96 12.95 2.35 -10.91
C PRO A 96 13.36 3.75 -11.39
N LYS A 97 12.69 4.84 -10.97
CA LYS A 97 13.00 6.22 -11.40
C LYS A 97 13.36 7.12 -10.23
N SER A 98 14.41 6.76 -9.50
CA SER A 98 14.86 7.45 -8.27
C SER A 98 14.96 8.97 -8.40
N ALA A 99 15.52 9.51 -9.49
CA ALA A 99 15.60 10.96 -9.70
C ALA A 99 14.21 11.64 -9.67
N HIS A 100 13.23 11.05 -10.35
CA HIS A 100 11.86 11.56 -10.34
C HIS A 100 11.21 11.45 -8.95
N VAL A 101 11.50 10.36 -8.23
CA VAL A 101 11.01 10.18 -6.85
C VAL A 101 11.60 11.24 -5.92
N VAL A 102 12.91 11.49 -6.00
CA VAL A 102 13.59 12.51 -5.20
C VAL A 102 13.01 13.90 -5.46
N ASP A 103 12.86 14.28 -6.74
CA ASP A 103 12.26 15.56 -7.13
C ASP A 103 10.83 15.70 -6.61
N ALA A 104 10.03 14.62 -6.72
CA ALA A 104 8.68 14.60 -6.20
C ALA A 104 8.65 14.76 -4.68
N MET A 105 9.44 13.97 -3.94
CA MET A 105 9.51 14.04 -2.48
C MET A 105 9.91 15.43 -1.97
N ASN A 106 10.90 16.07 -2.61
CA ASN A 106 11.34 17.43 -2.26
C ASN A 106 10.30 18.52 -2.51
N SER A 107 9.27 18.23 -3.29
CA SER A 107 8.20 19.19 -3.64
C SER A 107 6.94 19.05 -2.78
N LEU A 108 6.91 18.08 -1.85
CA LEU A 108 5.82 17.95 -0.89
C LEU A 108 5.85 19.09 0.14
N GLU A 109 4.67 19.55 0.54
CA GLU A 109 4.51 20.46 1.68
C GLU A 109 4.83 19.74 3.00
N LEU A 110 4.58 18.43 3.05
CA LEU A 110 4.87 17.59 4.21
C LEU A 110 5.19 16.15 3.79
N LEU A 111 6.40 15.69 4.10
CA LEU A 111 6.79 14.29 3.99
C LEU A 111 7.05 13.72 5.39
N VAL A 112 6.19 12.80 5.83
CA VAL A 112 6.39 12.02 7.06
C VAL A 112 6.94 10.65 6.69
N VAL A 113 8.04 10.26 7.32
CA VAL A 113 8.61 8.92 7.15
C VAL A 113 8.70 8.25 8.51
N GLN A 114 7.98 7.14 8.68
CA GLN A 114 8.05 6.29 9.85
C GLN A 114 8.93 5.07 9.54
N GLU A 115 10.11 5.01 10.16
CA GLU A 115 11.16 4.05 9.78
C GLU A 115 12.02 3.64 10.97
N ILE A 116 12.63 2.46 10.89
CA ILE A 116 13.54 1.92 11.92
C ILE A 116 15.02 2.34 11.72
N PHE A 117 15.37 2.81 10.52
CA PHE A 117 16.69 3.34 10.17
C PHE A 117 16.59 4.64 9.38
N MET A 118 17.70 5.37 9.23
CA MET A 118 17.76 6.53 8.34
C MET A 118 17.96 6.08 6.88
N SER A 119 16.87 5.69 6.20
CA SER A 119 16.84 5.28 4.79
C SER A 119 17.07 6.45 3.82
N GLU A 120 17.27 6.18 2.52
CA GLU A 120 17.39 7.26 1.52
C GLU A 120 16.10 8.10 1.45
N THR A 121 14.95 7.45 1.58
CA THR A 121 13.66 8.15 1.71
C THR A 121 13.56 8.98 2.99
N ALA A 122 14.00 8.45 4.14
CA ALA A 122 13.94 9.18 5.41
C ALA A 122 14.82 10.44 5.42
N LYS A 123 15.94 10.44 4.68
CA LYS A 123 16.80 11.63 4.53
C LYS A 123 16.12 12.81 3.84
N LEU A 124 15.06 12.56 3.07
CA LEU A 124 14.27 13.62 2.40
C LEU A 124 13.08 14.10 3.26
N ALA A 125 12.81 13.45 4.40
CA ALA A 125 11.59 13.68 5.16
C ALA A 125 11.57 15.05 5.85
N THR A 126 10.39 15.68 5.88
CA THR A 126 10.12 16.82 6.75
C THR A 126 10.09 16.39 8.22
N VAL A 127 9.52 15.22 8.49
CA VAL A 127 9.43 14.62 9.84
C VAL A 127 9.78 13.14 9.76
N VAL A 128 10.70 12.71 10.62
CA VAL A 128 11.03 11.29 10.82
C VAL A 128 10.41 10.82 12.14
N LEU A 129 9.61 9.75 12.08
CA LEU A 129 9.04 9.08 13.24
C LEU A 129 9.76 7.74 13.46
N PRO A 130 10.42 7.52 14.61
CA PRO A 130 11.13 6.26 14.84
C PRO A 130 10.14 5.09 15.01
N GLY A 131 10.39 4.00 14.27
CA GLY A 131 9.69 2.73 14.44
C GLY A 131 10.32 1.83 15.51
N THR A 132 9.62 0.75 15.87
CA THR A 132 10.15 -0.32 16.72
C THR A 132 10.53 -1.54 15.87
N THR A 133 11.60 -2.24 16.23
CA THR A 133 12.00 -3.48 15.56
C THR A 133 11.11 -4.66 15.98
N PHE A 134 11.14 -5.73 15.19
CA PHE A 134 10.40 -6.99 15.43
C PHE A 134 10.94 -7.78 16.63
#